data_AF-A0A953P6Y5-F1
#
_entry.id   AF-A0A953P6Y5-F1
#
_cell.length_a   1.000
_cell.length_b   1.000
_cell.length_c   1.000
_cell.angle_alpha   90.00
_cell.angle_beta   90.00
_cell.angle_gamma   90.00
#
_symmetry.space_group_name_H-M   'P 1'
#
loop_
_entity.id
_entity.type
_entity.pdbx_description
1 polymer ?
#
loop_
_entity_poly.entity_id
_entity_poly.type
_entity_poly.pdbx_seq_one_letter_code
_entity_poly.pdbx_strand_id
1 'polypeptide(L)'
;MNLKGFAAAALAALIAGGVASRLPAGEPVPQAGVAHTSLKVGDTAPDFTLLDNKWKPVHLGDFRGKKNVVLAFYVLAFTEG
;
A
#
# COMPACT_ATOMS: atom_id res chain seq x y z
N MET A 1 28.07 50.49 -41.57
CA MET A 1 27.96 49.32 -42.46
C MET A 1 26.95 48.36 -41.84
N ASN A 2 25.90 48.03 -42.58
CA ASN A 2 24.65 47.40 -42.12
C ASN A 2 24.82 45.98 -41.53
N LEU A 3 23.94 45.59 -40.59
CA LEU A 3 23.23 44.31 -40.73
C LEU A 3 21.85 44.33 -40.04
N LYS A 4 20.89 43.69 -40.72
CA LYS A 4 19.43 43.74 -40.59
C LYS A 4 18.90 42.64 -39.66
N GLY A 5 17.67 42.75 -39.11
CA GLY A 5 16.93 41.55 -38.69
C GLY A 5 15.74 41.68 -37.73
N PHE A 6 14.57 42.04 -38.27
CA PHE A 6 13.20 41.56 -38.00
C PHE A 6 12.76 40.98 -36.64
N ALA A 7 11.81 41.70 -36.02
CA ALA A 7 10.46 41.31 -35.59
C ALA A 7 10.18 39.98 -34.84
N ALA A 8 9.56 40.19 -33.67
CA ALA A 8 8.36 39.53 -33.13
C ALA A 8 8.42 38.04 -32.72
N ALA A 9 8.30 37.81 -31.42
CA ALA A 9 7.25 36.93 -30.88
C ALA A 9 6.99 37.30 -29.42
N ALA A 10 5.76 37.71 -29.16
CA ALA A 10 5.24 37.93 -27.82
C ALA A 10 5.11 36.60 -27.08
N LEU A 11 5.42 36.56 -25.79
CA LEU A 11 4.54 35.86 -24.86
C LEU A 11 4.62 36.47 -23.46
N ALA A 12 3.48 37.05 -23.09
CA ALA A 12 2.82 37.05 -21.78
C ALA A 12 3.71 37.11 -20.52
N ALA A 13 3.74 38.23 -19.82
CA ALA A 13 2.71 38.70 -18.88
C ALA A 13 2.80 38.07 -17.48
N LEU A 14 2.95 38.99 -16.54
CA LEU A 14 2.58 38.97 -15.13
C LEU A 14 3.38 38.08 -14.14
N ILE A 15 4.29 38.81 -13.50
CA ILE A 15 4.67 38.68 -12.09
C ILE A 15 3.43 38.79 -11.18
N ALA A 16 3.53 38.13 -10.02
CA ALA A 16 2.78 38.31 -8.78
C ALA A 16 1.64 37.31 -8.51
N GLY A 17 2.03 36.13 -8.06
CA GLY A 17 1.19 35.23 -7.28
C GLY A 17 2.09 34.24 -6.59
N GLY A 18 2.46 34.53 -5.34
CA GLY A 18 3.34 33.67 -4.56
C GLY A 18 2.80 32.23 -4.54
N VAL A 19 3.60 31.30 -5.04
CA VAL A 19 3.36 29.87 -4.83
C VAL A 19 3.66 29.63 -3.36
N ALA A 20 2.63 29.74 -2.53
CA ALA A 20 2.65 29.13 -1.21
C ALA A 20 2.86 27.63 -1.46
N SER A 21 4.09 27.18 -1.26
CA SER A 21 4.47 25.77 -1.22
C SER A 21 3.63 25.13 -0.11
N ARG A 22 2.46 24.62 -0.49
CA ARG A 22 1.71 23.67 0.32
C ARG A 22 2.56 22.43 0.36
N LEU A 23 3.37 22.32 1.41
CA LEU A 23 3.91 21.03 1.84
C LEU A 23 2.72 20.07 1.84
N PRO A 24 2.85 18.84 1.31
CA PRO A 24 1.86 17.82 1.57
C PRO A 24 1.90 17.62 3.09
N ALA A 25 0.97 18.26 3.80
CA ALA A 25 0.58 17.84 5.13
C ALA A 25 0.28 16.36 4.94
N GLY A 26 1.07 15.51 5.62
CA GLY A 26 1.06 14.07 5.40
C GLY A 26 -0.37 13.62 5.21
N GLU A 27 -0.65 13.04 4.04
CA GLU A 27 -1.94 12.39 3.84
C GLU A 27 -2.16 11.53 5.08
N PRO A 28 -3.35 11.57 5.70
CA PRO A 28 -3.67 10.59 6.72
C PRO A 28 -3.48 9.25 6.01
N VAL A 29 -2.34 8.59 6.28
CA VAL A 29 -2.16 7.19 5.93
C VAL A 29 -3.41 6.58 6.51
N PRO A 30 -4.31 5.98 5.69
CA PRO A 30 -5.45 5.29 6.24
C PRO A 30 -4.84 4.34 7.24
N GLN A 31 -4.99 4.66 8.53
CA GLN A 31 -4.55 3.81 9.60
C GLN A 31 -5.46 2.64 9.36
N ALA A 32 -4.93 1.61 8.70
CA ALA A 32 -5.55 0.31 8.59
C ALA A 32 -5.65 -0.12 10.05
N GLY A 33 -6.71 0.36 10.69
CA GLY A 33 -6.97 0.18 12.10
C GLY A 33 -6.84 -1.30 12.27
N VAL A 34 -5.93 -1.71 13.17
CA VAL A 34 -5.58 -3.11 13.39
C VAL A 34 -6.86 -3.90 13.29
N ALA A 35 -7.03 -4.62 12.18
CA ALA A 35 -8.35 -5.06 11.79
C ALA A 35 -8.79 -6.06 12.86
N HIS A 36 -9.71 -5.64 13.72
CA HIS A 36 -10.31 -6.55 14.69
C HIS A 36 -11.11 -7.55 13.86
N THR A 37 -10.51 -8.71 13.61
CA THR A 37 -11.07 -9.72 12.73
C THR A 37 -12.12 -10.48 13.54
N SER A 38 -13.33 -9.91 13.61
CA SER A 38 -14.51 -10.63 14.11
C SER A 38 -14.94 -11.62 13.03
N LEU A 39 -14.37 -12.83 13.06
CA LEU A 39 -14.78 -13.92 12.17
C LEU A 39 -16.03 -14.60 12.73
N LYS A 40 -17.01 -14.83 11.87
CA LYS A 40 -18.19 -15.66 12.14
C LYS A 40 -18.09 -16.98 11.39
N VAL A 41 -18.80 -17.99 11.88
CA VAL A 41 -18.90 -19.27 11.16
C VAL A 41 -19.57 -19.03 9.79
N GLY A 42 -18.95 -19.59 8.75
CA GLY A 42 -19.39 -19.42 7.36
C GLY A 42 -18.71 -18.25 6.64
N ASP A 43 -18.04 -17.35 7.36
CA ASP A 43 -17.24 -16.31 6.72
C ASP A 43 -16.10 -16.94 5.91
N THR A 44 -15.79 -16.30 4.79
CA THR A 44 -14.60 -16.66 4.03
C THR A 44 -13.37 -16.32 4.86
N ALA A 45 -12.53 -17.33 5.13
CA ALA A 45 -11.25 -17.13 5.79
C ALA A 45 -10.42 -16.05 5.05
N PRO A 46 -9.84 -15.07 5.77
CA PRO A 46 -8.97 -14.06 5.18
C PRO A 46 -7.79 -14.71 4.48
N ASP A 47 -7.49 -14.28 3.25
CA ASP A 47 -6.33 -14.80 2.53
C ASP A 47 -5.05 -14.14 3.03
N PHE A 48 -4.02 -14.95 3.22
CA PHE A 48 -2.71 -14.51 3.66
C PHE A 48 -1.63 -15.45 3.16
N THR A 49 -0.39 -14.93 3.17
CA THR A 49 0.81 -15.67 2.82
C THR A 49 1.76 -15.69 4.00
N LEU A 50 2.21 -16.88 4.40
CA LEU A 50 3.25 -17.05 5.42
C LEU A 50 4.43 -17.81 4.85
N LEU A 51 5.57 -17.70 5.52
CA LEU A 51 6.73 -18.54 5.23
C LEU A 51 6.61 -19.83 6.03
N ASP A 52 6.89 -20.97 5.40
CA ASP A 52 7.04 -22.25 6.08
C ASP A 52 8.40 -22.37 6.79
N ASN A 53 8.65 -23.51 7.44
CA ASN A 53 9.91 -23.80 8.12
C ASN A 53 11.13 -23.91 7.19
N LYS A 54 10.94 -23.90 5.87
CA LYS A 54 11.96 -23.88 4.83
C LYS A 54 12.02 -22.54 4.10
N TRP A 55 11.41 -21.49 4.67
CA TRP A 55 11.34 -20.15 4.10
C TRP A 55 10.62 -20.08 2.75
N LYS A 56 9.74 -21.04 2.46
CA LYS A 56 8.91 -21.02 1.24
C LYS A 56 7.59 -20.32 1.52
N PRO A 57 7.12 -19.46 0.59
CA PRO A 57 5.81 -18.85 0.73
C PRO A 57 4.70 -19.89 0.58
N VAL A 58 3.73 -19.84 1.47
CA VAL A 58 2.52 -20.66 1.49
C VAL A 58 1.32 -19.73 1.54
N HIS A 59 0.41 -19.85 0.57
CA HIS A 59 -0.81 -19.05 0.48
C HIS A 59 -2.00 -19.87 1.01
N LEU A 60 -2.82 -19.29 1.89
CA LEU A 60 -3.99 -19.99 2.42
C LEU A 60 -5.00 -20.33 1.30
N GLY A 61 -5.18 -19.42 0.34
CA GLY A 61 -6.06 -19.58 -0.81
C GLY A 61 -5.78 -20.84 -1.66
N ASP A 62 -4.53 -21.32 -1.70
CA ASP A 62 -4.14 -22.50 -2.48
C ASP A 62 -4.86 -23.79 -2.04
N PHE A 63 -5.34 -23.83 -0.78
CA PHE A 63 -6.02 -24.99 -0.20
C PHE A 63 -7.54 -24.94 -0.35
N ARG A 64 -8.11 -23.81 -0.78
CA ARG A 64 -9.56 -23.60 -0.84
C ARG A 64 -10.23 -24.61 -1.77
N GLY A 65 -11.26 -25.29 -1.28
CA GLY A 65 -12.03 -26.28 -2.05
C GLY A 65 -11.30 -27.60 -2.34
N LYS A 66 -10.05 -27.76 -1.90
CA LYS A 66 -9.24 -28.97 -2.14
C LYS A 66 -9.21 -29.90 -0.93
N LYS A 67 -9.19 -29.34 0.28
CA LYS A 67 -9.18 -30.07 1.55
C LYS A 67 -9.58 -29.18 2.72
N ASN A 68 -9.94 -29.82 3.82
CA ASN A 68 -10.16 -29.12 5.09
C ASN A 68 -8.82 -28.65 5.66
N VAL A 69 -8.81 -27.45 6.25
CA VAL A 69 -7.62 -26.82 6.84
C VAL A 69 -7.96 -26.40 8.27
N VAL A 70 -7.06 -26.68 9.20
CA VAL A 70 -7.12 -26.19 10.59
C VAL A 70 -5.96 -25.22 10.78
N LEU A 71 -6.25 -24.02 11.28
CA LEU A 71 -5.27 -22.98 11.56
C LEU A 71 -5.19 -22.75 13.07
N ALA A 72 -3.98 -22.79 13.61
CA ALA A 72 -3.70 -22.55 15.03
C ALA A 72 -2.60 -21.48 15.16
N PHE A 73 -2.74 -20.63 16.18
CA PHE A 73 -1.76 -19.60 16.52
C PHE A 73 -1.16 -19.93 17.88
N TYR A 74 0.16 -19.92 17.97
CA TYR A 74 0.91 -20.12 19.20
C TYR A 74 1.66 -18.82 19.51
N VAL A 75 1.68 -18.42 20.79
CA VAL A 75 2.28 -17.14 21.19
C VAL A 75 3.80 -17.17 21.05
N LEU A 76 4.43 -18.27 21.49
CA LEU A 76 5.87 -18.47 21.50
C LEU A 76 6.22 -19.88 21.04
N ALA A 77 7.44 -20.05 20.52
CA ALA A 77 8.02 -21.35 20.26
C ALA A 77 8.64 -21.94 21.56
N PHE A 78 8.77 -23.26 21.61
CA PHE A 78 9.43 -24.01 22.70
C PHE A 78 8.83 -23.79 24.11
N THR A 79 7.50 -23.66 24.19
CA THR A 79 6.78 -23.61 25.47
C THR A 79 6.11 -24.95 25.78
N GLU A 80 5.98 -25.25 27.07
CA GLU A 80 5.10 -26.31 27.57
C GLU A 80 3.64 -26.03 27.12
N GLY A 81 2.88 -27.09 26.86
CA GLY A 81 1.49 -27.02 26.39
C GLY A 81 0.46 -27.35 27.46
#